data_AF-A0A3L8SAK4-F1
#
_entry.id   AF-A0A3L8SAK4-F1
#
_cell.length_a   1.000
_cell.length_b   1.000
_cell.length_c   1.000
_cell.angle_alpha   90.00
_cell.angle_beta   90.00
_cell.angle_gamma   90.00
#
_symmetry.space_group_name_H-M   'P 1'
#
loop_
_entity.id
_entity.type
_entity.pdbx_description
1 polymer ?
#
loop_
_entity_poly.entity_id
_entity_poly.type
_entity_poly.pdbx_seq_one_letter_code
_entity_poly.pdbx_strand_id
1 'polypeptide(L)'
;MMPEQPLIPLLPQEPGSAFLQLGVSIEQQIQVIFKVLEEYDWGSFAVITSLYPGYNIFLDVIRAFTDASYFGWELQEVLTFEMSQEQSSSRMQRLLRQIDAQVLIVYCSREEAEYLFSMAEQAGLVGPGYIWIVPSMTVGNMEVPPSSFPVGLISVVTESWKLSLRQKVRDGVAIIAMGAASFFRAHGYLPEVGRDCWTPTRATATNTSFYR
;
A
#
# COMPACT_ATOMS: atom_id res chain seq x y z
N MET A 1 16.63 -22.77 1.54
CA MET A 1 16.79 -21.37 1.95
C MET A 1 15.61 -20.62 1.36
N MET A 2 14.56 -20.42 2.16
CA MET A 2 13.39 -19.63 1.72
C MET A 2 13.82 -18.16 1.70
N PRO A 3 13.45 -17.36 0.69
CA PRO A 3 13.63 -15.92 0.77
C PRO A 3 12.78 -15.39 1.93
N GLU A 4 13.39 -14.63 2.83
CA GLU A 4 12.66 -13.93 3.89
C GLU A 4 11.79 -12.84 3.25
N GLN A 5 10.50 -13.13 3.09
CA GLN A 5 9.51 -12.10 2.84
C GLN A 5 9.14 -11.46 4.19
N PRO A 6 9.32 -10.13 4.36
CA PRO A 6 8.98 -9.47 5.61
C PRO A 6 7.45 -9.47 5.82
N LEU A 7 7.02 -9.92 7.00
CA LEU A 7 5.64 -9.74 7.50
C LEU A 7 5.48 -8.31 7.97
N ILE A 8 4.40 -7.64 7.54
CA ILE A 8 4.21 -6.22 7.79
C ILE A 8 2.87 -5.97 8.49
N PRO A 9 2.87 -5.19 9.59
CA PRO A 9 1.64 -4.72 10.23
C PRO A 9 0.91 -3.69 9.36
N LEU A 10 -0.42 -3.80 9.24
CA LEU A 10 -1.25 -2.75 8.64
C LEU A 10 -1.53 -1.68 9.69
N LEU A 11 -0.96 -0.47 9.57
CA LEU A 11 -1.27 0.66 10.44
C LEU A 11 -1.07 0.31 11.95
N PRO A 12 -1.36 1.17 12.95
CA PRO A 12 -1.17 0.78 14.34
C PRO A 12 -1.99 -0.50 14.59
N GLN A 13 -1.33 -1.62 14.88
CA GLN A 13 -2.03 -2.83 15.27
C GLN A 13 -2.85 -2.50 16.51
N GLU A 14 -4.17 -2.65 16.41
CA GLU A 14 -5.04 -2.59 17.57
C GLU A 14 -4.46 -3.52 18.64
N PRO A 15 -4.19 -3.03 19.86
CA PRO A 15 -3.59 -3.84 20.91
C PRO A 15 -4.44 -5.11 21.15
N GLY A 16 -3.88 -6.28 20.83
CA GLY A 16 -4.59 -7.57 20.92
C GLY A 16 -4.99 -8.19 19.58
N SER A 17 -4.78 -7.51 18.45
CA SER A 17 -4.93 -8.11 17.13
C SER A 17 -3.71 -8.97 16.76
N ALA A 18 -3.96 -10.22 16.37
CA ALA A 18 -2.94 -11.14 15.83
C ALA A 18 -3.03 -11.24 14.29
N PHE A 19 -3.60 -10.23 13.63
CA PHE A 19 -3.75 -10.22 12.17
C PHE A 19 -2.42 -9.87 11.49
N LEU A 20 -2.02 -10.74 10.55
CA LEU A 20 -0.82 -10.61 9.76
C LEU A 20 -1.17 -10.74 8.28
N GLN A 21 -0.58 -9.88 7.44
CA GLN A 21 -0.73 -9.95 6.00
C GLN A 21 0.59 -10.30 5.33
N LEU A 22 0.52 -11.20 4.34
CA LEU A 22 1.60 -11.42 3.38
C LEU A 22 1.56 -10.28 2.35
N GLY A 23 2.19 -9.17 2.70
CA GLY A 23 2.18 -7.93 1.90
C GLY A 23 3.51 -7.20 2.00
N VAL A 24 3.59 -6.05 1.33
CA VAL A 24 4.72 -5.11 1.44
C VAL A 24 4.21 -3.82 2.06
N SER A 25 5.05 -3.20 2.90
CA SER A 25 4.67 -2.02 3.67
C SER A 25 4.60 -0.81 2.77
N ILE A 26 3.91 0.23 3.25
CA ILE A 26 3.84 1.51 2.54
C ILE A 26 5.26 2.06 2.34
N GLU A 27 6.11 1.98 3.36
CA GLU A 27 7.51 2.44 3.33
C GLU A 27 8.34 1.70 2.29
N GLN A 28 8.23 0.36 2.25
CA GLN A 28 8.98 -0.44 1.28
C GLN A 28 8.50 -0.19 -0.15
N GLN A 29 7.20 0.02 -0.36
CA GLN A 29 6.67 0.39 -1.69
C GLN A 29 7.19 1.76 -2.12
N ILE A 30 7.15 2.76 -1.23
CA ILE A 30 7.68 4.10 -1.49
C ILE A 30 9.18 4.04 -1.80
N GLN A 31 9.95 3.25 -1.05
CA GLN A 31 11.38 3.09 -1.30
C GLN A 31 11.66 2.59 -2.72
N VAL A 32 10.87 1.64 -3.22
CA VAL A 32 11.01 1.16 -4.60
C VAL A 32 10.56 2.21 -5.61
N ILE A 33 9.47 2.95 -5.33
CA ILE A 33 9.03 4.08 -6.17
C ILE A 33 10.16 5.10 -6.32
N PHE A 34 10.79 5.53 -5.22
CA PHE A 34 11.89 6.51 -5.26
C PHE A 34 13.12 5.99 -6.02
N LYS A 35 13.43 4.69 -5.92
CA LYS A 35 14.49 4.09 -6.74
C LYS A 35 14.16 4.12 -8.24
N VAL A 36 12.90 3.93 -8.61
CA VAL A 36 12.47 4.08 -10.01
C VAL A 36 12.63 5.54 -10.44
N LEU A 37 12.20 6.51 -9.61
CA LEU A 37 12.41 7.92 -9.93
C LEU A 37 13.89 8.27 -10.11
N GLU A 38 14.76 7.73 -9.25
CA GLU A 38 16.21 7.96 -9.27
C GLU A 38 16.84 7.38 -10.55
N GLU A 39 16.47 6.15 -10.92
CA GLU A 39 16.99 5.48 -12.12
C GLU A 39 16.65 6.22 -13.43
N TYR A 40 15.49 6.88 -13.47
CA TYR A 40 15.03 7.63 -14.64
C TYR A 40 15.28 9.15 -14.54
N ASP A 41 15.97 9.61 -13.50
CA ASP A 41 16.27 11.03 -13.23
C ASP A 41 15.01 11.92 -13.14
N TRP A 42 13.93 11.36 -12.58
CA TRP A 42 12.67 12.06 -12.36
C TRP A 42 12.67 12.78 -11.01
N GLY A 43 13.44 13.87 -10.92
CA GLY A 43 13.62 14.64 -9.68
C GLY A 43 12.38 15.42 -9.21
N SER A 44 11.50 15.85 -10.12
CA SER A 44 10.32 16.68 -9.81
C SER A 44 9.02 15.89 -10.02
N PHE A 45 8.15 15.86 -9.01
CA PHE A 45 6.91 15.08 -9.05
C PHE A 45 5.80 15.72 -8.21
N ALA A 46 4.55 15.32 -8.50
CA ALA A 46 3.39 15.64 -7.69
C ALA A 46 2.77 14.37 -7.09
N VAL A 47 2.11 14.52 -5.96
CA VAL A 47 1.46 13.42 -5.23
C VAL A 47 -0.04 13.66 -5.19
N ILE A 48 -0.82 12.66 -5.59
CA ILE A 48 -2.28 12.68 -5.52
C ILE A 48 -2.72 11.56 -4.57
N THR A 49 -3.54 11.88 -3.57
CA THR A 49 -4.08 10.89 -2.66
C THR A 49 -5.59 10.98 -2.57
N SER A 50 -6.25 9.86 -2.30
CA SER A 50 -7.60 9.88 -1.76
C SER A 50 -7.59 9.94 -0.24
N LEU A 51 -8.77 9.85 0.39
CA LEU A 51 -8.90 9.62 1.84
C LEU A 51 -8.81 8.13 2.21
N TYR A 52 -8.21 7.29 1.36
CA TYR A 52 -8.04 5.87 1.64
C TYR A 52 -7.18 5.64 2.89
N PRO A 53 -7.51 4.66 3.75
CA PRO A 53 -6.74 4.39 4.97
C PRO A 53 -5.24 4.28 4.71
N GLY A 54 -4.44 4.98 5.52
CA GLY A 54 -2.99 5.03 5.37
C GLY A 54 -2.45 6.14 4.46
N TYR A 55 -3.30 6.99 3.86
CA TYR A 55 -2.83 8.10 3.02
C TYR A 55 -1.94 9.10 3.77
N ASN A 56 -2.22 9.34 5.07
CA ASN A 56 -1.40 10.20 5.91
C ASN A 56 0.00 9.61 6.12
N ILE A 57 0.09 8.31 6.40
CA ILE A 57 1.37 7.60 6.53
C ILE A 57 2.12 7.66 5.20
N PHE A 58 1.42 7.43 4.07
CA PHE A 58 2.01 7.55 2.74
C PHE A 58 2.65 8.93 2.54
N LEU A 59 1.92 10.01 2.80
CA LEU A 59 2.42 11.39 2.66
C LEU A 59 3.60 11.69 3.60
N ASP A 60 3.52 11.25 4.85
CA ASP A 60 4.57 11.46 5.84
C ASP A 60 5.87 10.74 5.43
N VAL A 61 5.76 9.54 4.89
CA VAL A 61 6.91 8.78 4.39
C VAL A 61 7.48 9.42 3.13
N ILE A 62 6.65 9.85 2.16
CA ILE A 62 7.14 10.60 0.98
C ILE A 62 7.96 11.80 1.44
N ARG A 63 7.44 12.61 2.38
CA ARG A 63 8.12 13.79 2.91
C ARG A 63 9.43 13.45 3.61
N ALA A 64 9.44 12.38 4.41
CA ALA A 64 10.67 11.91 5.05
C ALA A 64 11.73 11.50 4.02
N PHE A 65 11.33 10.87 2.91
CA PHE A 65 12.25 10.50 1.82
C PHE A 65 12.75 11.72 1.05
N THR A 66 11.90 12.74 0.80
CA THR A 66 12.33 13.98 0.15
C THR A 66 13.32 14.76 1.02
N ASP A 67 13.08 14.83 2.33
CA ASP A 67 13.89 15.60 3.27
C ASP A 67 15.23 14.94 3.60
N ALA A 68 15.27 13.60 3.64
CA ALA A 68 16.48 12.85 4.00
C ALA A 68 17.45 12.61 2.84
N SER A 69 17.01 12.80 1.59
CA SER A 69 17.78 12.41 0.41
C SER A 69 18.65 13.54 -0.14
N TYR A 70 19.87 13.21 -0.55
CA TYR A 70 20.80 14.13 -1.21
C TYR A 70 20.47 14.39 -2.69
N PHE A 71 19.53 13.64 -3.27
CA PHE A 71 19.19 13.71 -4.69
C PHE A 71 18.47 15.01 -5.08
N GLY A 72 17.96 15.78 -4.11
CA GLY A 72 17.33 17.08 -4.36
C GLY A 72 15.92 16.95 -4.95
N TRP A 73 15.11 16.04 -4.41
CA TRP A 73 13.72 15.84 -4.84
C TRP A 73 12.88 17.12 -4.75
N GLU A 74 12.10 17.39 -5.80
CA GLU A 74 11.17 18.51 -5.84
C GLU A 74 9.73 18.00 -5.79
N LEU A 75 9.17 17.95 -4.57
CA LEU A 75 7.74 17.73 -4.39
C LEU A 75 6.97 19.00 -4.76
N GLN A 76 6.42 19.04 -5.97
CA GLN A 76 5.76 20.23 -6.52
C GLN A 76 4.40 20.50 -5.90
N GLU A 77 3.55 19.46 -5.82
CA GLU A 77 2.19 19.60 -5.33
C GLU A 77 1.73 18.33 -4.61
N VAL A 78 0.88 18.51 -3.59
CA VAL A 78 0.17 17.42 -2.90
C VAL A 78 -1.32 17.70 -2.97
N LEU A 79 -2.05 16.85 -3.69
CA LEU A 79 -3.49 16.97 -3.88
C LEU A 79 -4.20 15.82 -3.18
N THR A 80 -5.15 16.15 -2.30
CA THR A 80 -5.99 15.16 -1.63
C THR A 80 -7.44 15.34 -2.08
N PHE A 81 -8.03 14.27 -2.60
CA PHE A 81 -9.39 14.29 -3.13
C PHE A 81 -10.32 13.34 -2.39
N GLU A 82 -11.56 13.77 -2.19
CA GLU A 82 -12.66 12.89 -1.84
C GLU A 82 -13.24 12.28 -3.12
N MET A 83 -13.04 10.97 -3.30
CA MET A 83 -13.39 10.26 -4.54
C MET A 83 -14.89 9.89 -4.63
N SER A 84 -15.76 10.74 -4.06
CA SER A 84 -17.22 10.57 -4.09
C SER A 84 -17.84 11.24 -5.32
N GLN A 85 -18.73 10.51 -6.01
CA GLN A 85 -19.31 10.90 -7.30
C GLN A 85 -20.25 12.11 -7.24
N GLU A 86 -20.83 12.45 -6.08
CA GLU A 86 -21.97 13.38 -6.02
C GLU A 86 -21.61 14.87 -5.98
N GLN A 87 -20.37 15.25 -5.61
CA GLN A 87 -20.02 16.68 -5.39
C GLN A 87 -18.62 17.10 -5.87
N SER A 88 -17.73 16.16 -6.20
CA SER A 88 -16.29 16.43 -6.36
C SER A 88 -15.81 16.63 -7.80
N SER A 89 -16.60 16.26 -8.81
CA SER A 89 -16.13 16.08 -10.19
C SER A 89 -15.56 17.36 -10.81
N SER A 90 -16.26 18.49 -10.72
CA SER A 90 -15.82 19.76 -11.32
C SER A 90 -14.61 20.37 -10.62
N ARG A 91 -14.55 20.25 -9.29
CA ARG A 91 -13.40 20.73 -8.49
C ARG A 91 -12.16 19.88 -8.76
N MET A 92 -12.30 18.56 -8.77
CA MET A 92 -11.22 17.63 -9.06
C MET A 92 -10.66 17.87 -10.46
N GLN A 93 -11.52 17.94 -11.49
CA GLN A 93 -11.07 18.22 -12.86
C GLN A 93 -10.32 19.54 -12.97
N ARG A 94 -10.77 20.59 -12.28
CA ARG A 94 -10.09 21.89 -12.28
C ARG A 94 -8.70 21.80 -11.66
N LEU A 95 -8.57 21.12 -10.52
CA LEU A 95 -7.29 20.93 -9.83
C LEU A 95 -6.35 20.06 -10.66
N LEU A 96 -6.85 18.98 -11.28
CA LEU A 96 -6.07 18.15 -12.19
C LEU A 96 -5.48 18.98 -13.35
N ARG A 97 -6.26 19.87 -13.96
CA ARG A 97 -5.78 20.76 -15.03
C ARG A 97 -4.73 21.79 -14.60
N GLN A 98 -4.55 22.00 -13.30
CA GLN A 98 -3.56 22.93 -12.76
C GLN A 98 -2.21 22.26 -12.50
N ILE A 99 -2.14 20.92 -12.59
CA ILE A 99 -0.91 20.19 -12.34
C ILE A 99 0.07 20.42 -13.50
N ASP A 100 1.26 20.91 -13.16
CA ASP A 100 2.38 21.13 -14.09
C ASP A 100 3.47 20.05 -13.95
N ALA A 101 3.21 19.01 -13.16
CA ALA A 101 4.13 17.91 -12.91
C ALA A 101 4.05 16.84 -14.00
N GLN A 102 5.20 16.41 -14.50
CA GLN A 102 5.29 15.29 -15.44
C GLN A 102 5.02 13.94 -14.76
N VAL A 103 5.54 13.78 -13.54
CA VAL A 103 5.47 12.53 -12.79
C VAL A 103 4.46 12.67 -11.65
N LEU A 104 3.52 11.71 -11.61
CA LEU A 104 2.35 11.72 -10.75
C LEU A 104 2.35 10.43 -9.93
N ILE A 105 2.59 10.56 -8.63
CA ILE A 105 2.51 9.44 -7.69
C ILE A 105 1.12 9.44 -7.06
N VAL A 106 0.40 8.34 -7.16
CA VAL A 106 -0.99 8.25 -6.69
C VAL A 106 -1.14 7.23 -5.58
N TYR A 107 -1.86 7.59 -4.50
CA TYR A 107 -2.27 6.68 -3.44
C TYR A 107 -3.81 6.68 -3.28
N CYS A 108 -4.45 5.61 -3.73
CA CYS A 108 -5.89 5.39 -3.58
C CYS A 108 -6.26 3.90 -3.71
N SER A 109 -7.52 3.56 -3.42
CA SER A 109 -8.07 2.22 -3.72
C SER A 109 -8.15 1.97 -5.24
N ARG A 110 -8.36 0.72 -5.64
CA ARG A 110 -8.56 0.38 -7.06
C ARG A 110 -9.81 1.06 -7.63
N GLU A 111 -10.92 1.02 -6.90
CA GLU A 111 -12.19 1.63 -7.33
C GLU A 111 -12.06 3.15 -7.46
N GLU A 112 -11.35 3.78 -6.53
CA GLU A 112 -11.05 5.21 -6.56
C GLU A 112 -10.11 5.57 -7.73
N ALA A 113 -9.15 4.72 -8.06
CA ALA A 113 -8.25 4.92 -9.20
C ALA A 113 -8.99 4.90 -10.53
N GLU A 114 -9.96 4.00 -10.70
CA GLU A 114 -10.78 3.96 -11.91
C GLU A 114 -11.53 5.28 -12.11
N TYR A 115 -12.08 5.85 -11.03
CA TYR A 115 -12.72 7.17 -11.08
C TYR A 115 -11.71 8.28 -11.37
N LEU A 116 -10.58 8.31 -10.66
CA LEU A 116 -9.53 9.32 -10.84
C LEU A 116 -9.00 9.34 -12.27
N PHE A 117 -8.67 8.19 -12.85
CA PHE A 117 -8.15 8.12 -14.21
C PHE A 117 -9.19 8.50 -15.26
N SER A 118 -10.48 8.20 -15.03
CA SER A 118 -11.55 8.70 -15.91
C SER A 118 -11.65 10.23 -15.92
N MET A 119 -11.37 10.88 -14.78
CA MET A 119 -11.32 12.34 -14.68
C MET A 119 -10.02 12.91 -15.26
N ALA A 120 -8.90 12.22 -15.05
CA ALA A 120 -7.60 12.58 -15.60
C ALA A 120 -7.60 12.52 -17.14
N GLU A 121 -8.30 11.53 -17.73
CA GLU A 121 -8.50 11.43 -19.17
C GLU A 121 -9.24 12.66 -19.72
N GLN A 122 -10.33 13.08 -19.07
CA GLN A 122 -11.07 14.29 -19.43
C GLN A 122 -10.28 15.60 -19.19
N ALA A 123 -9.29 15.55 -18.29
CA ALA A 123 -8.35 16.64 -18.06
C ALA A 123 -7.15 16.63 -19.02
N GLY A 124 -6.98 15.57 -19.82
CA GLY A 124 -5.85 15.43 -20.76
C GLY A 124 -4.53 14.98 -20.11
N LEU A 125 -4.57 14.45 -18.89
CA LEU A 125 -3.38 14.03 -18.13
C LEU A 125 -2.96 12.56 -18.38
N VAL A 126 -3.62 11.86 -19.31
CA VAL A 126 -3.29 10.45 -19.65
C VAL A 126 -2.46 10.32 -20.92
N GLY A 127 -2.01 11.45 -21.48
CA GLY A 127 -1.19 11.47 -22.69
C GLY A 127 0.26 11.04 -22.45
N PRO A 128 1.05 10.87 -23.53
CA PRO A 128 2.43 10.38 -23.47
C PRO A 128 3.42 11.31 -22.75
N GLY A 129 2.97 12.51 -22.35
CA GLY A 129 3.76 13.44 -21.55
C GLY A 129 3.71 13.17 -20.05
N TYR A 130 2.78 12.36 -19.56
CA TYR A 130 2.58 12.13 -18.12
C TYR A 130 2.93 10.71 -17.72
N ILE A 131 3.58 10.59 -16.57
CA ILE A 131 3.98 9.30 -16.00
C ILE A 131 3.23 9.11 -14.69
N TRP A 132 2.41 8.06 -14.64
CA TRP A 132 1.62 7.72 -13.47
C TRP A 132 2.27 6.55 -12.73
N ILE A 133 2.52 6.71 -11.44
CA ILE A 133 3.10 5.68 -10.58
C ILE A 133 2.13 5.39 -9.42
N VAL A 134 1.80 4.12 -9.24
CA VAL A 134 0.86 3.67 -8.20
C VAL A 134 1.41 2.50 -7.36
N PRO A 135 1.07 2.42 -6.07
CA PRO A 135 1.37 1.26 -5.24
C PRO A 135 0.57 0.02 -5.70
N SER A 136 0.93 -1.15 -5.20
CA SER A 136 0.31 -2.43 -5.61
C SER A 136 -1.19 -2.49 -5.31
N MET A 137 -1.63 -1.80 -4.25
CA MET A 137 -3.03 -1.83 -3.81
C MET A 137 -3.98 -1.14 -4.79
N THR A 138 -3.49 -0.14 -5.51
CA THR A 138 -4.27 0.66 -6.46
C THR A 138 -4.54 -0.12 -7.75
N VAL A 139 -3.65 -1.05 -8.12
CA VAL A 139 -3.86 -1.94 -9.28
C VAL A 139 -4.68 -3.17 -8.89
N GLY A 140 -4.40 -3.76 -7.73
CA GLY A 140 -5.07 -4.99 -7.29
C GLY A 140 -4.79 -6.17 -8.22
N ASN A 141 -5.84 -6.87 -8.70
CA ASN A 141 -5.66 -8.01 -9.60
C ASN A 141 -5.27 -7.56 -11.03
N MET A 142 -4.09 -7.98 -11.48
CA MET A 142 -3.55 -7.67 -12.81
C MET A 142 -4.06 -8.56 -13.95
N GLU A 143 -4.86 -9.60 -13.66
CA GLU A 143 -5.39 -10.50 -14.71
C GLU A 143 -6.28 -9.77 -15.73
N VAL A 144 -7.07 -8.80 -15.27
CA VAL A 144 -7.90 -7.94 -16.14
C VAL A 144 -7.74 -6.49 -15.68
N PRO A 145 -6.91 -5.68 -16.36
CA PRO A 145 -6.78 -4.26 -16.05
C PRO A 145 -8.07 -3.52 -16.45
N PRO A 146 -8.53 -2.54 -15.64
CA PRO A 146 -9.66 -1.70 -16.01
C PRO A 146 -9.36 -0.88 -17.27
N SER A 147 -10.38 -0.63 -18.11
CA SER A 147 -10.21 0.17 -19.33
C SER A 147 -9.92 1.64 -19.06
N SER A 148 -10.18 2.13 -17.85
CA SER A 148 -9.90 3.50 -17.41
C SER A 148 -8.42 3.73 -17.11
N PHE A 149 -7.61 2.68 -16.97
CA PHE A 149 -6.20 2.84 -16.58
C PHE A 149 -5.38 3.31 -17.78
N PRO A 150 -4.55 4.36 -17.61
CA PRO A 150 -3.77 4.91 -18.72
C PRO A 150 -2.71 3.93 -19.20
N VAL A 151 -2.41 3.98 -20.49
CA VAL A 151 -1.27 3.27 -21.07
C VAL A 151 0.02 3.84 -20.49
N GLY A 152 0.93 2.97 -20.05
CA GLY A 152 2.18 3.40 -19.41
C GLY A 152 2.10 3.61 -17.90
N LEU A 153 0.98 3.23 -17.25
CA LEU A 153 0.90 3.19 -15.79
C LEU A 153 1.97 2.27 -15.20
N ILE A 154 2.79 2.82 -14.31
CA ILE A 154 3.83 2.08 -13.59
C ILE A 154 3.26 1.68 -12.22
N SER A 155 3.36 0.41 -11.86
CA SER A 155 3.02 -0.05 -10.52
C SER A 155 4.11 -0.87 -9.88
N VAL A 156 4.32 -0.62 -8.59
CA VAL A 156 5.23 -1.42 -7.77
C VAL A 156 4.43 -2.55 -7.14
N VAL A 157 4.61 -3.75 -7.69
CA VAL A 157 4.00 -4.98 -7.18
C VAL A 157 5.04 -5.93 -6.62
N THR A 158 4.67 -6.62 -5.56
CA THR A 158 5.54 -7.61 -4.93
C THR A 158 5.59 -8.88 -5.77
N GLU A 159 6.68 -9.64 -5.72
CA GLU A 159 6.79 -10.92 -6.46
C GLU A 159 5.70 -11.96 -6.10
N SER A 160 4.86 -11.68 -5.10
CA SER A 160 3.69 -12.49 -4.76
C SER A 160 2.74 -12.72 -5.93
N TRP A 161 2.79 -11.92 -7.00
CA TRP A 161 2.05 -12.19 -8.24
C TRP A 161 2.50 -13.49 -8.93
N LYS A 162 3.75 -13.92 -8.74
CA LYS A 162 4.29 -15.18 -9.28
C LYS A 162 3.87 -16.41 -8.47
N LEU A 163 3.39 -16.21 -7.24
CA LEU A 163 3.02 -17.30 -6.35
C LEU A 163 1.57 -17.72 -6.58
N SER A 164 1.37 -19.01 -6.82
CA SER A 164 0.04 -19.62 -6.85
C SER A 164 -0.65 -19.50 -5.48
N LEU A 165 -1.98 -19.48 -5.48
CA LEU A 165 -2.78 -19.50 -4.24
C LEU A 165 -2.36 -20.67 -3.32
N ARG A 166 -2.08 -21.84 -3.91
CA ARG A 166 -1.63 -23.03 -3.17
C ARG A 166 -0.31 -22.80 -2.44
N GLN A 167 0.64 -22.10 -3.06
CA GLN A 167 1.91 -21.74 -2.41
C GLN A 167 1.67 -20.74 -1.28
N LYS A 168 0.86 -19.69 -1.51
CA LYS A 168 0.51 -18.70 -0.47
C LYS A 168 -0.14 -19.36 0.75
N VAL A 169 -1.08 -20.28 0.55
CA VAL A 169 -1.72 -21.04 1.63
C VAL A 169 -0.71 -21.91 2.37
N ARG A 170 0.17 -22.61 1.65
CA ARG A 170 1.22 -23.43 2.27
C ARG A 170 2.15 -22.59 3.15
N ASP A 171 2.56 -21.43 2.67
CA ASP A 171 3.47 -20.55 3.39
C ASP A 171 2.77 -19.95 4.64
N GLY A 172 1.49 -19.58 4.51
CA GLY A 172 0.67 -19.16 5.66
C GLY A 172 0.51 -20.26 6.74
N VAL A 173 0.22 -21.50 6.33
CA VAL A 173 0.15 -22.66 7.25
C VAL A 173 1.50 -22.90 7.91
N ALA A 174 2.60 -22.76 7.17
CA ALA A 174 3.94 -22.92 7.73
C ALA A 174 4.25 -21.85 8.78
N ILE A 175 3.88 -20.58 8.56
CA ILE A 175 4.06 -19.49 9.53
C ILE A 175 3.32 -19.81 10.84
N ILE A 176 2.05 -20.23 10.75
CA ILE A 176 1.25 -20.59 11.93
C ILE A 176 1.85 -21.81 12.65
N ALA A 177 2.21 -22.86 11.92
CA ALA A 177 2.79 -24.08 12.50
C ALA A 177 4.15 -23.81 13.18
N MET A 178 5.01 -23.00 12.57
CA MET A 178 6.27 -22.57 13.16
C MET A 178 6.06 -21.68 14.38
N GLY A 179 5.09 -20.76 14.34
CA GLY A 179 4.70 -19.94 15.47
C GLY A 179 4.22 -20.78 16.66
N ALA A 180 3.34 -21.76 16.41
CA ALA A 180 2.86 -22.69 17.42
C ALA A 180 3.99 -23.57 18.00
N ALA A 181 4.88 -24.09 17.15
CA ALA A 181 6.03 -24.88 17.58
C ALA A 181 6.99 -24.05 18.44
N SER A 182 7.24 -22.79 18.07
CA SER A 182 8.06 -21.86 18.85
C SER A 182 7.42 -21.54 20.19
N PHE A 183 6.12 -21.24 20.21
CA PHE A 183 5.36 -20.98 21.42
C PHE A 183 5.39 -22.17 22.38
N PHE A 184 5.17 -23.39 21.87
CA PHE A 184 5.21 -24.62 22.65
C PHE A 184 6.59 -24.87 23.25
N ARG A 185 7.68 -24.61 22.50
CA ARG A 185 9.04 -24.72 23.04
C ARG A 185 9.30 -23.73 24.19
N ALA A 186 8.73 -22.53 24.10
CA ALA A 186 8.93 -21.49 25.12
C ALA A 186 8.06 -21.68 26.37
N HIS A 187 6.82 -22.20 26.23
CA HIS A 187 5.84 -22.24 27.32
C HIS A 187 5.44 -23.65 27.77
N GLY A 188 5.74 -24.69 26.98
CA GLY A 188 5.39 -26.08 27.28
C GLY A 188 3.92 -26.46 27.04
N TYR A 189 3.09 -25.54 26.53
CA TYR A 189 1.69 -25.77 26.16
C TYR A 189 1.32 -24.95 24.92
N LEU A 190 0.17 -25.26 24.31
CA LEU A 190 -0.42 -24.46 23.23
C LEU A 190 -1.61 -23.65 23.75
N PRO A 191 -1.86 -22.43 23.24
CA PRO A 191 -2.99 -21.61 23.66
C PRO A 191 -4.33 -22.32 23.42
N GLU A 192 -5.27 -22.20 24.35
CA GLU A 192 -6.65 -22.66 24.11
C GLU A 192 -7.31 -21.78 23.05
N VAL A 193 -7.96 -22.42 22.08
CA VAL A 193 -8.71 -21.72 21.03
C VAL A 193 -10.09 -21.33 21.54
N GLY A 194 -10.54 -20.13 21.18
CA GLY A 194 -11.91 -19.70 21.44
C GLY A 194 -12.90 -20.67 20.82
N ARG A 195 -13.89 -21.12 21.60
CA ARG A 195 -14.89 -22.10 21.15
C ARG A 195 -16.11 -21.46 20.49
N ASP A 196 -16.31 -20.17 20.73
CA ASP A 196 -17.38 -19.38 20.15
C ASP A 196 -16.92 -17.92 19.96
N CYS A 197 -17.66 -17.17 19.13
CA CYS A 197 -17.41 -15.76 18.86
C CYS A 197 -18.26 -14.83 19.75
N TRP A 198 -19.11 -15.39 20.60
CA TRP A 198 -20.09 -14.65 21.40
C TRP A 198 -19.54 -14.28 22.78
N THR A 199 -18.68 -15.14 23.32
CA THR A 199 -17.97 -14.88 24.55
C THR A 199 -16.61 -14.26 24.21
N PRO A 200 -16.32 -13.02 24.66
CA PRO A 200 -14.99 -12.48 24.53
C PRO A 200 -14.03 -13.45 25.23
N THR A 201 -13.03 -13.92 24.48
CA THR A 201 -12.00 -14.79 25.03
C THR A 201 -11.43 -14.09 26.25
N ARG A 202 -11.45 -14.73 27.43
CA ARG A 202 -10.82 -14.14 28.63
C ARG A 202 -9.39 -13.82 28.24
N ALA A 203 -9.09 -12.54 28.04
CA ALA A 203 -7.72 -12.08 27.93
C ALA A 203 -7.04 -12.56 29.20
N THR A 204 -6.22 -13.61 29.09
CA THR A 204 -5.35 -14.01 30.19
C THR A 204 -4.56 -12.76 30.54
N ALA A 205 -4.83 -12.26 31.74
CA ALA A 205 -4.29 -11.03 32.26
C ALA A 205 -2.79 -10.94 31.97
N THR A 206 -2.40 -9.83 31.35
CA THR A 206 -1.08 -9.20 31.51
C THR A 206 0.12 -10.17 31.52
N ASN A 207 0.60 -10.54 30.34
CA ASN A 207 2.05 -10.68 30.18
C ASN A 207 2.45 -10.17 28.82
N THR A 208 3.12 -9.01 28.85
CA THR A 208 3.72 -8.27 27.73
C THR A 208 4.92 -9.00 27.11
N SER A 209 4.95 -10.33 27.10
CA SER A 209 6.11 -11.11 26.67
C SER A 209 6.14 -11.46 25.18
N PHE A 210 5.16 -11.03 24.39
CA PHE A 210 5.21 -11.17 22.93
C PHE A 210 6.19 -10.21 22.25
N TYR A 211 6.68 -9.19 22.98
CA TYR A 211 7.71 -8.25 22.53
C TYR A 211 8.92 -8.32 23.46
N ARG A 212 9.79 -9.31 23.27
CA ARG A 212 11.18 -9.24 23.73
C ARG A 212 12.09 -9.97 22.75
#